data_AF-A0A2E5JGR4-F1
#
_entry.id   AF-A0A2E5JGR4-F1
#
_cell.length_a   1.000
_cell.length_b   1.000
_cell.length_c   1.000
_cell.angle_alpha   90.00
_cell.angle_beta   90.00
_cell.angle_gamma   90.00
#
_symmetry.space_group_name_H-M   'P 1'
#
loop_
_entity.id
_entity.type
_entity.pdbx_description
1 polymer ?
#
loop_
_entity_poly.entity_id
_entity_poly.type
_entity_poly.pdbx_seq_one_letter_code
_entity_poly.pdbx_strand_id
1 'polypeptide(L)'
;MKKLSSAIITLSLATNAWAVALDCSLNTTPLQKRIQLPSAPNYFISADPSGKYTAVIDSYEENILVDMDTGKHQKVPGDVDPVFTPDSKFLTLPGGEFYDMREIAPKMARNQSARNVDAAFDAREGGVYQSIGILPGSTERKKTYRYMDDGAGASYFDVEMTFDSSGKMTNSKRKTDQKKLCSEASDRDTPMMSKDGKYLSILNFETYTTQIWRVNDNGSCDMMVDIGVPTGKVDFGFDNDNPQITFHVDEIRNDWRYFSGVSSGQRKSVFVMDLEKQKPGSSDEQWNVTNMAKVVPPQTEGLGSGSYYPRFRADGTLVTVTQDGSEDKYYLDVVATESLNFEPFNPEVLSGRVNLEGSPDCNDANKKQFQSLVALGWLWADACTDYADQLRNVDLSLIPMGMNRAACVEMVTKTWNSKVDEFRGEGRLMPRGNNTGWTDPREALTENVRMLSVDDLLEACPDAEASTDLSGVEVIGSHDEDRGPMSVEKVVSRRCIGCHESRNVSLSDSGEVERSDVNGPFIDFANINSAEDAMVWRNRIFNPQPRSSAMPPPDDLDGDGEISEAEFQKSLKENFSEQELNTLREKLRAIEAGQEQWNWGGE
;
A
#
# COMPACT_ATOMS: atom_id res chain seq x y z
N MET A 1 37.54 -16.71 44.13
CA MET A 1 36.92 -15.38 43.92
C MET A 1 36.66 -15.05 42.44
N LYS A 2 37.62 -15.13 41.51
CA LYS A 2 37.37 -14.83 40.07
C LYS A 2 36.24 -15.66 39.41
N LYS A 3 36.07 -16.93 39.77
CA LYS A 3 34.96 -17.77 39.26
C LYS A 3 33.57 -17.41 39.81
N LEU A 4 33.51 -16.77 40.99
CA LEU A 4 32.25 -16.34 41.60
C LEU A 4 31.77 -15.03 40.97
N SER A 5 32.69 -14.10 40.69
CA SER A 5 32.38 -12.85 39.98
C SER A 5 31.91 -13.09 38.54
N SER A 6 32.50 -14.07 37.83
CA SER A 6 32.04 -14.42 36.48
C SER A 6 30.61 -14.98 36.49
N ALA A 7 30.26 -15.84 37.45
CA ALA A 7 28.92 -16.41 37.57
C ALA A 7 27.85 -15.37 37.92
N ILE A 8 28.18 -14.38 38.75
CA ILE A 8 27.26 -13.28 39.09
C ILE A 8 27.02 -12.37 37.88
N ILE A 9 28.06 -12.04 37.10
CA ILE A 9 27.91 -11.23 35.88
C ILE A 9 27.07 -11.97 34.83
N THR A 10 27.28 -13.27 34.63
CA THR A 10 26.47 -14.07 33.70
C THR A 10 25.01 -14.20 34.16
N LEU A 11 24.75 -14.29 35.47
CA LEU A 11 23.40 -14.36 36.01
C LEU A 11 22.65 -13.03 35.85
N SER A 12 23.32 -11.89 36.06
CA SER A 12 22.73 -10.55 35.85
C SER A 12 22.45 -10.24 34.37
N LEU A 13 23.30 -10.71 33.46
CA LEU A 13 23.06 -10.56 32.01
C LEU A 13 21.89 -11.44 31.54
N ALA A 14 21.76 -12.66 32.09
CA ALA A 14 20.63 -13.54 31.78
C ALA A 14 19.29 -12.99 32.30
N THR A 15 19.25 -12.37 33.50
CA THR A 15 18.02 -11.77 34.01
C THR A 15 17.57 -10.55 33.21
N ASN A 16 18.50 -9.76 32.66
CA ASN A 16 18.16 -8.60 31.84
C ASN A 16 17.62 -9.02 30.46
N ALA A 17 18.18 -10.07 29.84
CA ALA A 17 17.68 -10.57 28.55
C ALA A 17 16.26 -11.14 28.66
N TRP A 18 15.92 -11.77 29.80
CA TRP A 18 14.57 -12.29 30.04
C TRP A 18 13.55 -11.20 30.36
N ALA A 19 13.97 -10.12 31.02
CA ALA A 19 13.09 -8.98 31.29
C ALA A 19 12.70 -8.23 30.00
N VAL A 20 13.65 -8.04 29.08
CA VAL A 20 13.39 -7.43 27.76
C VAL A 20 12.45 -8.28 26.91
N ALA A 21 12.52 -9.62 27.02
CA ALA A 21 11.66 -10.52 26.27
C ALA A 21 10.17 -10.41 26.64
N LEU A 22 9.84 -10.01 27.87
CA LEU A 22 8.44 -9.83 28.29
C LEU A 22 7.87 -8.50 27.81
N ASP A 23 8.66 -7.42 27.92
CA ASP A 23 8.25 -6.06 27.55
C ASP A 23 7.99 -5.96 26.02
N CYS A 24 8.59 -6.85 25.21
CA CYS A 24 8.43 -6.91 23.76
C CYS A 24 7.40 -7.92 23.26
N SER A 25 6.61 -8.54 24.15
CA SER A 25 5.63 -9.55 23.76
C SER A 25 4.46 -8.97 22.97
N LEU A 26 4.19 -9.52 21.78
CA LEU A 26 3.02 -9.22 20.96
C LEU A 26 1.95 -10.32 21.13
N ASN A 27 0.67 -9.96 20.98
CA ASN A 27 -0.43 -10.91 20.96
C ASN A 27 -0.43 -11.66 19.62
N THR A 28 0.10 -12.88 19.61
CA THR A 28 0.13 -13.70 18.38
C THR A 28 -1.28 -14.08 17.95
N THR A 29 -1.58 -13.87 16.68
CA THR A 29 -2.84 -14.29 16.07
C THR A 29 -2.84 -15.82 15.86
N PRO A 30 -3.86 -16.55 16.34
CA PRO A 30 -3.98 -17.98 16.09
C PRO A 30 -4.10 -18.28 14.59
N LEU A 31 -3.22 -19.13 14.06
CA LEU A 31 -3.33 -19.61 12.69
C LEU A 31 -4.30 -20.80 12.60
N GLN A 32 -5.20 -20.75 11.64
CA GLN A 32 -6.00 -21.92 11.25
C GLN A 32 -5.19 -22.87 10.36
N LYS A 33 -4.32 -22.31 9.51
CA LYS A 33 -3.54 -23.07 8.53
C LYS A 33 -2.26 -22.33 8.16
N ARG A 34 -1.22 -23.09 7.81
CA ARG A 34 0.06 -22.58 7.30
C ARG A 34 0.53 -23.49 6.17
N ILE A 35 0.89 -22.90 5.02
CA ILE A 35 1.33 -23.64 3.84
C ILE A 35 2.62 -23.01 3.33
N GLN A 36 3.69 -23.78 3.25
CA GLN A 36 4.95 -23.29 2.71
C GLN A 36 4.84 -23.08 1.18
N LEU A 37 5.27 -21.91 0.72
CA LEU A 37 5.43 -21.59 -0.69
C LEU A 37 6.75 -22.17 -1.24
N PRO A 38 6.80 -22.51 -2.54
CA PRO A 38 8.02 -23.02 -3.16
C PRO A 38 9.13 -21.96 -3.28
N SER A 39 8.78 -20.68 -3.36
CA SER A 39 9.71 -19.55 -3.41
C SER A 39 9.04 -18.26 -2.95
N ALA A 40 9.80 -17.15 -2.94
CA ALA A 40 9.29 -15.83 -2.64
C ALA A 40 8.19 -15.42 -3.63
N PRO A 41 7.02 -14.93 -3.16
CA PRO A 41 6.06 -14.31 -4.05
C PRO A 41 6.61 -12.97 -4.54
N ASN A 42 6.36 -12.64 -5.81
CA ASN A 42 6.91 -11.42 -6.41
C ASN A 42 6.21 -10.15 -5.89
N TYR A 43 4.91 -9.99 -6.17
CA TYR A 43 4.22 -8.71 -5.93
C TYR A 43 2.88 -8.80 -5.17
N PHE A 44 2.20 -9.94 -5.14
CA PHE A 44 0.86 -10.08 -4.55
C PHE A 44 0.43 -11.56 -4.52
N ILE A 45 -0.69 -11.82 -3.83
CA ILE A 45 -1.43 -13.07 -3.92
C ILE A 45 -2.91 -12.77 -4.22
N SER A 46 -3.64 -13.77 -4.71
CA SER A 46 -5.10 -13.74 -4.79
C SER A 46 -5.68 -14.99 -4.15
N ALA A 47 -6.56 -14.82 -3.17
CA ALA A 47 -7.25 -15.93 -2.53
C ALA A 47 -8.53 -16.27 -3.30
N ASP A 48 -8.73 -17.56 -3.60
CA ASP A 48 -10.00 -18.06 -4.11
C ASP A 48 -11.09 -17.88 -3.04
N PRO A 49 -12.22 -17.21 -3.35
CA PRO A 49 -13.34 -17.06 -2.40
C PRO A 49 -13.81 -18.38 -1.77
N SER A 50 -13.67 -19.52 -2.48
CA SER A 50 -14.04 -20.85 -1.97
C SER A 50 -13.07 -21.41 -0.92
N GLY A 51 -11.90 -20.77 -0.76
CA GLY A 51 -10.82 -21.20 0.11
C GLY A 51 -9.96 -22.35 -0.44
N LYS A 52 -10.31 -22.90 -1.61
CA LYS A 52 -9.65 -24.08 -2.18
C LYS A 52 -8.25 -23.77 -2.71
N TYR A 53 -8.05 -22.61 -3.31
CA TYR A 53 -6.80 -22.21 -3.96
C TYR A 53 -6.31 -20.82 -3.53
N THR A 54 -5.01 -20.58 -3.67
CA THR A 54 -4.42 -19.25 -3.67
C THR A 54 -3.52 -19.11 -4.89
N ALA A 55 -3.71 -18.04 -5.67
CA ALA A 55 -2.87 -17.70 -6.80
C ALA A 55 -1.69 -16.85 -6.34
N VAL A 56 -0.51 -17.16 -6.86
CA VAL A 56 0.76 -16.53 -6.50
C VAL A 56 1.58 -16.36 -7.77
N ILE A 57 2.25 -15.21 -7.94
CA ILE A 57 3.40 -15.11 -8.85
C ILE A 57 4.63 -15.55 -8.09
N ASP A 58 5.25 -16.64 -8.54
CA ASP A 58 6.50 -17.09 -7.96
C ASP A 58 7.68 -16.22 -8.43
N SER A 59 8.84 -16.38 -7.78
CA SER A 59 10.06 -15.65 -8.11
C SER A 59 10.58 -15.84 -9.54
N TYR A 60 10.00 -16.77 -10.32
CA TYR A 60 10.35 -17.02 -11.71
C TYR A 60 9.34 -16.39 -12.69
N GLU A 61 8.51 -15.46 -12.20
CA GLU A 61 7.48 -14.74 -12.97
C GLU A 61 6.45 -15.69 -13.59
N GLU A 62 6.20 -16.82 -12.93
CA GLU A 62 5.16 -17.75 -13.34
C GLU A 62 3.98 -17.72 -12.38
N ASN A 63 2.78 -17.63 -12.94
CA ASN A 63 1.56 -17.79 -12.19
C ASN A 63 1.40 -19.25 -11.74
N ILE A 64 1.28 -19.46 -10.43
CA ILE A 64 0.93 -20.75 -9.85
C ILE A 64 -0.37 -20.66 -9.05
N LEU A 65 -1.13 -21.75 -9.04
CA LEU A 65 -2.17 -21.98 -8.03
C LEU A 65 -1.65 -22.95 -6.99
N VAL A 66 -1.80 -22.60 -5.72
CA VAL A 66 -1.52 -23.45 -4.57
C VAL A 66 -2.83 -24.03 -4.06
N ASP A 67 -2.98 -25.37 -4.04
CA ASP A 67 -4.10 -26.06 -3.39
C ASP A 67 -3.92 -25.92 -1.88
N MET A 68 -4.87 -25.25 -1.25
CA MET A 68 -4.75 -24.86 0.14
C MET A 68 -4.90 -26.04 1.10
N ASP A 69 -5.37 -27.21 0.66
CA ASP A 69 -5.48 -28.41 1.51
C ASP A 69 -4.21 -29.26 1.50
N THR A 70 -3.51 -29.27 0.36
CA THR A 70 -2.40 -30.19 0.13
C THR A 70 -1.04 -29.49 0.01
N GLY A 71 -1.02 -28.17 -0.18
CA GLY A 71 0.19 -27.40 -0.48
C GLY A 71 0.78 -27.67 -1.87
N LYS A 72 0.16 -28.54 -2.67
CA LYS A 72 0.57 -28.80 -4.05
C LYS A 72 0.27 -27.58 -4.91
N HIS A 73 1.15 -27.29 -5.86
CA HIS A 73 0.97 -26.18 -6.79
C HIS A 73 1.20 -26.61 -8.23
N GLN A 74 0.61 -25.86 -9.17
CA GLN A 74 0.79 -26.04 -10.61
C GLN A 74 0.74 -24.68 -11.31
N LYS A 75 1.44 -24.58 -12.45
CA LYS A 75 1.42 -23.40 -13.31
C LYS A 75 0.04 -23.20 -13.95
N VAL A 76 -0.41 -21.97 -13.97
CA VAL A 76 -1.65 -21.50 -14.63
C VAL A 76 -1.31 -20.43 -15.67
N PRO A 77 -2.28 -19.96 -16.48
CA PRO A 77 -1.99 -18.99 -17.54
C PRO A 77 -1.41 -17.67 -17.00
N GLY A 78 -0.65 -16.99 -17.87
CA GLY A 78 -0.07 -15.66 -17.60
C GLY A 78 1.27 -15.65 -16.85
N ASP A 79 1.84 -14.45 -16.84
CA ASP A 79 3.08 -14.02 -16.17
C ASP A 79 2.86 -12.78 -15.28
N VAL A 80 1.61 -12.32 -15.18
CA VAL A 80 1.17 -11.13 -14.45
C VAL A 80 0.02 -11.47 -13.51
N ASP A 81 -0.25 -10.56 -12.57
CA ASP A 81 -0.98 -10.82 -11.34
C ASP A 81 -2.38 -11.45 -11.50
N PRO A 82 -2.60 -12.77 -11.29
CA PRO A 82 -3.93 -13.36 -11.39
C PRO A 82 -4.87 -12.95 -10.27
N VAL A 83 -6.14 -12.72 -10.60
CA VAL A 83 -7.18 -12.40 -9.62
C VAL A 83 -8.38 -13.34 -9.78
N PHE A 84 -8.86 -13.92 -8.68
CA PHE A 84 -10.11 -14.68 -8.72
C PHE A 84 -11.33 -13.75 -8.82
N THR A 85 -12.34 -14.16 -9.59
CA THR A 85 -13.65 -13.51 -9.50
C THR A 85 -14.27 -13.75 -8.11
N PRO A 86 -15.10 -12.83 -7.58
CA PRO A 86 -15.72 -12.99 -6.25
C PRO A 86 -16.60 -14.24 -6.08
N ASP A 87 -16.98 -14.91 -7.15
CA ASP A 87 -17.76 -16.17 -7.14
C ASP A 87 -16.92 -17.41 -7.49
N SER A 88 -15.60 -17.29 -7.53
CA SER A 88 -14.64 -18.37 -7.82
C SER A 88 -14.80 -19.02 -9.21
N LYS A 89 -15.59 -18.45 -10.11
CA LYS A 89 -15.84 -19.05 -11.43
C LYS A 89 -14.67 -18.87 -12.38
N PHE A 90 -13.90 -17.78 -12.23
CA PHE A 90 -12.79 -17.48 -13.13
C PHE A 90 -11.55 -17.06 -12.36
N LEU A 91 -10.40 -17.38 -12.96
CA LEU A 91 -9.13 -16.71 -12.73
C LEU A 91 -8.97 -15.67 -13.83
N THR A 92 -8.72 -14.42 -13.50
CA THR A 92 -8.53 -13.34 -14.48
C THR A 92 -7.09 -12.90 -14.55
N LEU A 93 -6.66 -12.36 -15.68
CA LEU A 93 -5.36 -11.71 -15.87
C LEU A 93 -5.55 -10.26 -16.36
N PRO A 94 -4.56 -9.37 -16.11
CA PRO A 94 -4.47 -8.08 -16.78
C PRO A 94 -4.72 -8.22 -18.29
N GLY A 95 -5.47 -7.26 -18.85
CA GLY A 95 -5.97 -7.30 -20.23
C GLY A 95 -7.39 -7.82 -20.38
N GLY A 96 -8.05 -8.17 -19.27
CA GLY A 96 -9.46 -8.57 -19.28
C GLY A 96 -9.66 -10.00 -19.74
N GLU A 97 -8.69 -10.86 -19.48
CA GLU A 97 -8.75 -12.29 -19.79
C GLU A 97 -9.43 -13.04 -18.63
N PHE A 98 -10.37 -13.92 -18.93
CA PHE A 98 -11.10 -14.73 -17.95
C PHE A 98 -10.90 -16.22 -18.26
N TYR A 99 -10.27 -16.96 -17.36
CA TYR A 99 -10.02 -18.39 -17.49
C TYR A 99 -10.97 -19.18 -16.59
N ASP A 100 -11.72 -20.11 -17.17
CA ASP A 100 -12.76 -20.86 -16.44
C ASP A 100 -12.14 -21.83 -15.42
N MET A 101 -12.45 -21.65 -14.14
CA MET A 101 -11.92 -22.50 -13.08
C MET A 101 -12.36 -23.96 -13.20
N ARG A 102 -13.41 -24.26 -13.96
CA ARG A 102 -13.87 -25.63 -14.21
C ARG A 102 -13.01 -26.35 -15.24
N GLU A 103 -12.18 -25.63 -15.99
CA GLU A 103 -11.15 -26.21 -16.85
C GLU A 103 -9.81 -26.32 -16.13
N ILE A 104 -9.49 -25.34 -15.27
CA ILE A 104 -8.25 -25.31 -14.46
C ILE A 104 -8.29 -26.35 -13.33
N ALA A 105 -9.32 -26.36 -12.48
CA ALA A 105 -9.36 -27.17 -11.27
C ALA A 105 -9.21 -28.69 -11.51
N PRO A 106 -9.82 -29.30 -12.56
CA PRO A 106 -9.59 -30.73 -12.84
C PRO A 106 -8.15 -31.06 -13.28
N LYS A 107 -7.40 -30.10 -13.83
CA LYS A 107 -5.96 -30.27 -14.12
C LYS A 107 -5.15 -30.18 -12.83
N MET A 108 -5.47 -29.20 -11.95
CA MET A 108 -4.90 -29.08 -10.60
C MET A 108 -5.04 -30.38 -9.80
N ALA A 109 -6.25 -30.94 -9.75
CA ALA A 109 -6.55 -32.17 -9.02
C ALA A 109 -5.77 -33.40 -9.53
N ARG A 110 -5.36 -33.39 -10.80
CA ARG A 110 -4.52 -34.43 -11.42
C ARG A 110 -3.02 -34.09 -11.40
N ASN A 111 -2.63 -33.03 -10.70
CA ASN A 111 -1.25 -32.52 -10.66
C ASN A 111 -0.69 -32.25 -12.07
N GLN A 112 -1.51 -31.63 -12.92
CA GLN A 112 -1.19 -31.23 -14.29
C GLN A 112 -1.22 -29.70 -14.39
N SER A 113 -0.30 -29.14 -15.16
CA SER A 113 -0.31 -27.70 -15.45
C SER A 113 -1.56 -27.30 -16.23
N ALA A 114 -2.12 -26.15 -15.87
CA ALA A 114 -3.22 -25.50 -16.57
C ALA A 114 -2.78 -24.26 -17.38
N ARG A 115 -1.47 -24.08 -17.60
CA ARG A 115 -0.90 -22.93 -18.31
C ARG A 115 -1.46 -22.70 -19.72
N ASN A 116 -1.86 -23.78 -20.39
CA ASN A 116 -2.37 -23.75 -21.77
C ASN A 116 -3.90 -23.88 -21.82
N VAL A 117 -4.62 -23.41 -20.80
CA VAL A 117 -6.08 -23.28 -20.86
C VAL A 117 -6.39 -21.99 -21.62
N ASP A 118 -7.32 -22.05 -22.58
CA ASP A 118 -7.73 -20.89 -23.35
C ASP A 118 -8.62 -19.97 -22.49
N ALA A 119 -8.52 -18.66 -22.70
CA ALA A 119 -9.40 -17.70 -22.06
C ALA A 119 -10.84 -17.88 -22.57
N ALA A 120 -11.79 -17.94 -21.65
CA ALA A 120 -13.23 -17.96 -21.92
C ALA A 120 -13.73 -16.61 -22.45
N PHE A 121 -13.04 -15.52 -22.08
CA PHE A 121 -13.24 -14.17 -22.59
C PHE A 121 -11.89 -13.43 -22.55
N ASP A 122 -11.62 -12.59 -23.55
CA ASP A 122 -10.40 -11.80 -23.68
C ASP A 122 -10.79 -10.43 -24.25
N ALA A 123 -10.55 -9.36 -23.46
CA ALA A 123 -10.84 -8.00 -23.88
C ALA A 123 -9.70 -7.33 -24.66
N ARG A 124 -8.47 -7.88 -24.57
CA ARG A 124 -7.22 -7.32 -25.13
C ARG A 124 -6.92 -5.90 -24.68
N GLU A 125 -7.19 -5.61 -23.41
CA GLU A 125 -6.93 -4.29 -22.83
C GLU A 125 -5.49 -4.17 -22.31
N GLY A 126 -5.04 -2.94 -22.07
CA GLY A 126 -3.73 -2.66 -21.48
C GLY A 126 -3.79 -2.58 -19.95
N GLY A 127 -2.66 -2.82 -19.30
CA GLY A 127 -2.49 -2.70 -17.86
C GLY A 127 -1.61 -3.80 -17.30
N VAL A 128 -1.10 -3.60 -16.09
CA VAL A 128 -0.35 -4.61 -15.32
C VAL A 128 -1.05 -4.95 -14.02
N TYR A 129 -2.03 -4.12 -13.63
CA TYR A 129 -2.82 -4.29 -12.43
C TYR A 129 -4.30 -4.46 -12.80
N GLN A 130 -5.02 -5.25 -11.99
CA GLN A 130 -6.45 -5.49 -12.17
C GLN A 130 -7.20 -5.65 -10.84
N SER A 131 -8.51 -5.39 -10.89
CA SER A 131 -9.46 -5.76 -9.84
C SER A 131 -10.82 -6.08 -10.44
N ILE A 132 -11.61 -6.92 -9.77
CA ILE A 132 -12.90 -7.38 -10.30
C ILE A 132 -13.98 -7.46 -9.22
N GLY A 133 -15.18 -6.99 -9.58
CA GLY A 133 -16.39 -7.08 -8.76
C GLY A 133 -17.57 -7.67 -9.54
N ILE A 134 -18.59 -8.16 -8.84
CA ILE A 134 -19.83 -8.66 -9.43
C ILE A 134 -20.94 -7.64 -9.17
N LEU A 135 -21.42 -6.99 -10.23
CA LEU A 135 -22.43 -5.95 -10.09
C LEU A 135 -23.79 -6.51 -9.59
N PRO A 136 -24.55 -5.73 -8.82
CA PRO A 136 -25.90 -6.09 -8.38
C PRO A 136 -26.83 -6.44 -9.55
N GLY A 137 -27.86 -7.24 -9.24
CA GLY A 137 -28.78 -7.75 -10.26
C GLY A 137 -28.24 -8.95 -11.04
N SER A 138 -27.01 -9.36 -10.76
CA SER A 138 -26.44 -10.63 -11.19
C SER A 138 -27.20 -11.83 -10.56
N THR A 139 -27.37 -12.89 -11.34
CA THR A 139 -28.04 -14.15 -10.96
C THR A 139 -27.14 -15.34 -11.27
N GLU A 140 -27.45 -16.53 -10.80
CA GLU A 140 -26.66 -17.74 -11.13
C GLU A 140 -26.58 -18.04 -12.63
N ARG A 141 -27.59 -17.65 -13.42
CA ARG A 141 -27.59 -17.86 -14.88
C ARG A 141 -27.01 -16.70 -15.68
N LYS A 142 -26.80 -15.55 -15.05
CA LYS A 142 -26.35 -14.33 -15.73
C LYS A 142 -25.63 -13.42 -14.74
N LYS A 143 -24.33 -13.27 -14.90
CA LYS A 143 -23.49 -12.40 -14.07
C LYS A 143 -23.00 -11.22 -14.90
N THR A 144 -22.91 -10.04 -14.28
CA THR A 144 -22.18 -8.91 -14.84
C THR A 144 -20.97 -8.66 -13.97
N TYR A 145 -19.78 -8.88 -14.51
CA TYR A 145 -18.52 -8.58 -13.85
C TYR A 145 -18.09 -7.16 -14.24
N ARG A 146 -17.69 -6.35 -13.27
CA ARG A 146 -16.96 -5.11 -13.53
C ARG A 146 -15.49 -5.41 -13.40
N TYR A 147 -14.77 -5.29 -14.51
CA TYR A 147 -13.34 -5.47 -14.57
C TYR A 147 -12.69 -4.08 -14.57
N MET A 148 -11.66 -3.91 -13.75
CA MET A 148 -10.86 -2.69 -13.66
C MET A 148 -9.39 -3.00 -13.93
N ASP A 149 -8.71 -2.10 -14.63
CA ASP A 149 -7.27 -2.10 -14.86
C ASP A 149 -6.64 -0.73 -14.60
N ASP A 150 -5.31 -0.66 -14.56
CA ASP A 150 -4.54 0.58 -14.40
C ASP A 150 -4.09 1.23 -15.71
N GLY A 151 -4.29 0.58 -16.87
CA GLY A 151 -3.65 0.94 -18.14
C GLY A 151 -3.91 2.37 -18.64
N ALA A 152 -5.06 2.96 -18.32
CA ALA A 152 -5.42 4.34 -18.69
C ALA A 152 -5.62 5.28 -17.47
N GLY A 153 -4.96 4.97 -16.34
CA GLY A 153 -5.10 5.73 -15.09
C GLY A 153 -6.37 5.36 -14.33
N ALA A 154 -6.46 4.08 -13.97
CA ALA A 154 -7.63 3.38 -13.43
C ALA A 154 -8.85 3.46 -14.36
N SER A 155 -9.10 2.40 -15.10
CA SER A 155 -10.21 2.26 -16.05
C SER A 155 -11.04 1.03 -15.73
N TYR A 156 -12.31 1.01 -16.15
CA TYR A 156 -13.14 -0.19 -16.06
C TYR A 156 -14.01 -0.41 -17.29
N PHE A 157 -14.46 -1.65 -17.45
CA PHE A 157 -15.56 -2.03 -18.31
C PHE A 157 -16.34 -3.19 -17.69
N ASP A 158 -17.57 -3.40 -18.16
CA ASP A 158 -18.43 -4.46 -17.67
C ASP A 158 -18.49 -5.61 -18.68
N VAL A 159 -18.46 -6.85 -18.19
CA VAL A 159 -18.60 -8.08 -18.97
C VAL A 159 -19.84 -8.82 -18.51
N GLU A 160 -20.73 -9.15 -19.45
CA GLU A 160 -21.91 -9.98 -19.17
C GLU A 160 -21.62 -11.42 -19.59
N MET A 161 -21.77 -12.36 -18.65
CA MET A 161 -21.62 -13.79 -18.89
C MET A 161 -22.91 -14.53 -18.54
N THR A 162 -23.31 -15.49 -19.38
CA THR A 162 -24.47 -16.35 -19.13
C THR A 162 -24.05 -17.79 -18.91
N PHE A 163 -24.82 -18.48 -18.06
CA PHE A 163 -24.55 -19.84 -17.63
C PHE A 163 -25.77 -20.73 -17.82
N ASP A 164 -25.55 -21.99 -18.16
CA ASP A 164 -26.59 -23.01 -18.15
C ASP A 164 -26.91 -23.51 -16.73
N SER A 165 -27.82 -24.48 -16.60
CA SER A 165 -28.22 -25.05 -15.31
C SER A 165 -27.14 -25.87 -14.61
N SER A 166 -26.09 -26.30 -15.33
CA SER A 166 -24.92 -26.95 -14.73
C SER A 166 -23.87 -25.94 -14.23
N GLY A 167 -24.12 -24.64 -14.45
CA GLY A 167 -23.16 -23.57 -14.20
C GLY A 167 -22.15 -23.41 -15.33
N LYS A 168 -22.39 -24.00 -16.51
CA LYS A 168 -21.51 -23.85 -17.68
C LYS A 168 -21.72 -22.55 -18.41
N MET A 169 -20.63 -21.81 -18.59
CA MET A 169 -20.63 -20.59 -19.38
C MET A 169 -21.05 -20.94 -20.80
N THR A 170 -22.11 -20.29 -21.28
CA THR A 170 -22.68 -20.49 -22.61
C THR A 170 -22.45 -19.29 -23.52
N ASN A 171 -22.23 -18.11 -22.95
CA ASN A 171 -21.96 -16.89 -23.68
C ASN A 171 -21.23 -15.88 -22.80
N SER A 172 -20.42 -15.04 -23.42
CA SER A 172 -19.72 -13.92 -22.81
C SER A 172 -19.69 -12.75 -23.79
N LYS A 173 -19.95 -11.54 -23.32
CA LYS A 173 -19.82 -10.33 -24.15
C LYS A 173 -19.42 -9.14 -23.30
N ARG A 174 -18.63 -8.25 -23.90
CA ARG A 174 -18.42 -6.91 -23.36
C ARG A 174 -19.74 -6.15 -23.38
N LYS A 175 -20.09 -5.52 -22.26
CA LYS A 175 -21.35 -4.78 -22.07
C LYS A 175 -21.16 -3.28 -22.19
N THR A 176 -20.01 -2.76 -21.79
CA THR A 176 -19.68 -1.33 -21.87
C THR A 176 -18.30 -1.12 -22.47
N ASP A 177 -18.11 0.05 -23.09
CA ASP A 177 -16.78 0.53 -23.45
C ASP A 177 -15.96 0.83 -22.19
N GLN A 178 -14.64 0.88 -22.34
CA GLN A 178 -13.74 1.26 -21.25
C GLN A 178 -14.02 2.71 -20.83
N LYS A 179 -14.10 2.94 -19.53
CA LYS A 179 -14.30 4.27 -18.93
C LYS A 179 -13.22 4.51 -17.89
N LYS A 180 -12.77 5.76 -17.79
CA LYS A 180 -11.92 6.17 -16.67
C LYS A 180 -12.71 6.15 -15.36
N LEU A 181 -12.07 5.71 -14.29
CA LEU A 181 -12.69 5.46 -13.00
C LEU A 181 -12.25 6.53 -12.00
N CYS A 182 -13.23 7.24 -11.44
CA CYS A 182 -13.10 8.47 -10.68
C CYS A 182 -12.19 9.43 -11.46
N SER A 183 -12.70 10.41 -12.20
CA SER A 183 -11.80 11.44 -12.77
C SER A 183 -11.30 12.43 -11.71
N GLU A 184 -11.93 12.44 -10.54
CA GLU A 184 -11.94 13.55 -9.60
C GLU A 184 -10.79 13.55 -8.58
N ALA A 185 -10.41 12.39 -8.03
CA ALA A 185 -9.18 12.28 -7.21
C ALA A 185 -7.91 12.42 -8.09
N SER A 186 -7.04 13.36 -7.78
CA SER A 186 -5.71 13.52 -8.39
C SER A 186 -4.77 12.35 -8.00
N ASP A 187 -3.64 12.22 -8.71
CA ASP A 187 -2.46 11.36 -8.47
C ASP A 187 -2.65 10.19 -7.49
N ARG A 188 -2.76 8.99 -8.07
CA ARG A 188 -3.28 7.81 -7.39
C ARG A 188 -2.42 6.59 -7.63
N ASP A 189 -2.47 5.70 -6.65
CA ASP A 189 -1.93 4.36 -6.80
C ASP A 189 -2.75 3.34 -6.02
N THR A 190 -2.51 2.06 -6.31
CA THR A 190 -3.10 0.89 -5.68
C THR A 190 -4.64 0.83 -5.71
N PRO A 191 -5.32 1.21 -6.81
CA PRO A 191 -6.77 1.20 -6.87
C PRO A 191 -7.30 -0.23 -6.67
N MET A 192 -8.14 -0.52 -5.67
CA MET A 192 -8.69 -1.87 -5.46
C MET A 192 -10.20 -1.83 -5.34
N MET A 193 -10.89 -2.68 -6.09
CA MET A 193 -12.35 -2.66 -6.20
C MET A 193 -13.01 -3.62 -5.20
N SER A 194 -14.15 -3.21 -4.64
CA SER A 194 -14.97 -4.07 -3.80
C SER A 194 -15.52 -5.28 -4.55
N LYS A 195 -15.87 -6.34 -3.82
CA LYS A 195 -16.40 -7.59 -4.41
C LYS A 195 -17.71 -7.39 -5.18
N ASP A 196 -18.47 -6.33 -4.88
CA ASP A 196 -19.70 -5.96 -5.58
C ASP A 196 -19.49 -4.91 -6.69
N GLY A 197 -18.25 -4.45 -6.91
CA GLY A 197 -17.88 -3.51 -7.97
C GLY A 197 -18.33 -2.07 -7.76
N LYS A 198 -18.83 -1.72 -6.57
CA LYS A 198 -19.38 -0.40 -6.25
C LYS A 198 -18.44 0.53 -5.52
N TYR A 199 -17.40 0.01 -4.89
CA TYR A 199 -16.47 0.82 -4.12
C TYR A 199 -15.05 0.59 -4.61
N LEU A 200 -14.21 1.60 -4.44
CA LEU A 200 -12.83 1.63 -4.85
C LEU A 200 -11.99 2.22 -3.72
N SER A 201 -10.99 1.50 -3.25
CA SER A 201 -9.95 2.08 -2.39
C SER A 201 -8.85 2.70 -3.26
N ILE A 202 -8.33 3.85 -2.86
CA ILE A 202 -7.28 4.57 -3.57
C ILE A 202 -6.31 5.15 -2.54
N LEU A 203 -4.99 4.98 -2.74
CA LEU A 203 -4.00 5.76 -1.99
C LEU A 203 -3.90 7.16 -2.60
N ASN A 204 -4.25 8.18 -1.81
CA ASN A 204 -4.20 9.58 -2.20
C ASN A 204 -2.85 10.18 -1.81
N PHE A 205 -2.09 10.62 -2.80
CA PHE A 205 -0.74 11.15 -2.60
C PHE A 205 -0.69 12.60 -2.10
N GLU A 206 -1.79 13.34 -2.17
CA GLU A 206 -1.88 14.68 -1.58
C GLU A 206 -2.05 14.58 -0.06
N THR A 207 -2.86 13.64 0.43
CA THR A 207 -3.14 13.46 1.86
C THR A 207 -2.28 12.37 2.51
N TYR A 208 -1.61 11.54 1.73
CA TYR A 208 -0.88 10.35 2.20
C TYR A 208 -1.76 9.37 2.98
N THR A 209 -3.00 9.23 2.55
CA THR A 209 -3.98 8.35 3.18
C THR A 209 -4.72 7.54 2.14
N THR A 210 -5.16 6.36 2.52
CA THR A 210 -6.05 5.56 1.70
C THR A 210 -7.49 6.03 1.90
N GLN A 211 -8.22 6.17 0.79
CA GLN A 211 -9.59 6.65 0.73
C GLN A 211 -10.46 5.61 0.05
N ILE A 212 -11.69 5.43 0.53
CA ILE A 212 -12.69 4.59 -0.11
C ILE A 212 -13.69 5.49 -0.82
N TRP A 213 -13.96 5.18 -2.07
CA TRP A 213 -14.82 5.92 -2.97
C TRP A 213 -15.94 5.04 -3.48
N ARG A 214 -17.17 5.55 -3.54
CA ARG A 214 -18.29 4.91 -4.26
C ARG A 214 -18.19 5.24 -5.74
N VAL A 215 -18.27 4.22 -6.57
CA VAL A 215 -18.19 4.29 -8.03
C VAL A 215 -19.60 4.34 -8.62
N ASN A 216 -19.93 5.46 -9.27
CA ASN A 216 -21.20 5.64 -9.95
C ASN A 216 -21.18 4.99 -11.36
N ASP A 217 -22.36 4.76 -11.95
CA ASP A 217 -22.50 4.09 -13.26
C ASP A 217 -21.84 4.83 -14.44
N ASN A 218 -21.63 6.13 -14.30
CA ASN A 218 -20.92 6.97 -15.26
C ASN A 218 -19.39 6.93 -15.06
N GLY A 219 -18.89 6.30 -13.99
CA GLY A 219 -17.48 6.28 -13.59
C GLY A 219 -17.05 7.43 -12.68
N SER A 220 -17.90 8.42 -12.37
CA SER A 220 -17.58 9.43 -11.35
C SER A 220 -17.64 8.81 -9.96
N CYS A 221 -16.96 9.41 -8.99
CA CYS A 221 -16.92 8.85 -7.64
C CYS A 221 -17.21 9.85 -6.53
N ASP A 222 -17.78 9.32 -5.44
CA ASP A 222 -18.03 10.05 -4.19
C ASP A 222 -17.14 9.46 -3.10
N MET A 223 -16.37 10.27 -2.39
CA MET A 223 -15.56 9.79 -1.26
C MET A 223 -16.48 9.39 -0.12
N MET A 224 -16.31 8.16 0.37
CA MET A 224 -17.11 7.58 1.45
C MET A 224 -16.44 7.72 2.80
N VAL A 225 -15.12 7.49 2.84
CA VAL A 225 -14.30 7.61 4.04
C VAL A 225 -12.82 7.75 3.65
N ASP A 226 -12.07 8.52 4.44
CA ASP A 226 -10.62 8.53 4.47
C ASP A 226 -10.17 7.73 5.69
N ILE A 227 -9.43 6.63 5.51
CA ILE A 227 -9.08 5.74 6.62
C ILE A 227 -7.84 6.24 7.40
N GLY A 228 -7.28 7.39 7.04
CA GLY A 228 -6.25 8.08 7.82
C GLY A 228 -4.85 7.45 7.78
N VAL A 229 -4.68 6.29 7.14
CA VAL A 229 -3.41 5.57 7.06
C VAL A 229 -2.96 5.39 5.61
N PRO A 230 -1.66 5.54 5.31
CA PRO A 230 -1.11 5.13 4.02
C PRO A 230 -1.03 3.61 3.99
N THR A 231 -1.83 2.99 3.13
CA THR A 231 -1.86 1.54 3.00
C THR A 231 -1.29 1.09 1.67
N GLY A 232 -0.80 -0.14 1.63
CA GLY A 232 -0.62 -0.86 0.38
C GLY A 232 -1.96 -1.22 -0.26
N LYS A 233 -1.94 -2.22 -1.13
CA LYS A 233 -3.16 -2.75 -1.76
C LYS A 233 -4.18 -3.20 -0.70
N VAL A 234 -5.39 -2.64 -0.75
CA VAL A 234 -6.55 -3.03 0.08
C VAL A 234 -7.31 -4.18 -0.57
N ASP A 235 -7.83 -5.12 0.23
CA ASP A 235 -8.85 -6.07 -0.20
C ASP A 235 -10.12 -5.86 0.63
N PHE A 236 -11.27 -5.83 -0.04
CA PHE A 236 -12.57 -5.72 0.62
C PHE A 236 -13.07 -7.11 1.08
N GLY A 237 -13.77 -7.17 2.21
CA GLY A 237 -14.50 -8.36 2.64
C GLY A 237 -15.66 -8.70 1.70
N PHE A 238 -16.24 -9.88 1.91
CA PHE A 238 -17.40 -10.36 1.13
C PHE A 238 -18.75 -9.96 1.73
N ASP A 239 -18.78 -9.61 3.03
CA ASP A 239 -19.97 -9.11 3.69
C ASP A 239 -20.17 -7.63 3.32
N ASN A 240 -21.22 -7.35 2.53
CA ASN A 240 -21.55 -6.00 2.11
C ASN A 240 -22.34 -5.23 3.16
N ASP A 241 -22.92 -5.91 4.15
CA ASP A 241 -23.72 -5.31 5.20
C ASP A 241 -22.82 -4.88 6.37
N ASN A 242 -21.79 -5.68 6.67
CA ASN A 242 -20.72 -5.36 7.62
C ASN A 242 -19.37 -5.27 6.88
N PRO A 243 -19.13 -4.18 6.12
CA PRO A 243 -17.93 -4.09 5.30
C PRO A 243 -16.68 -4.15 6.16
N GLN A 244 -15.78 -5.06 5.81
CA GLN A 244 -14.42 -5.09 6.31
C GLN A 244 -13.45 -4.78 5.17
N ILE A 245 -12.30 -4.22 5.52
CA ILE A 245 -11.15 -4.15 4.62
C ILE A 245 -9.93 -4.74 5.30
N THR A 246 -8.99 -5.19 4.49
CA THR A 246 -7.67 -5.61 4.95
C THR A 246 -6.61 -5.03 4.05
N PHE A 247 -5.48 -4.68 4.64
CA PHE A 247 -4.38 -4.05 3.94
C PHE A 247 -3.09 -4.30 4.70
N HIS A 248 -1.96 -3.96 4.08
CA HIS A 248 -0.69 -3.91 4.77
C HIS A 248 -0.17 -2.48 4.87
N VAL A 249 0.64 -2.21 5.88
CA VAL A 249 1.40 -0.97 6.05
C VAL A 249 2.88 -1.34 6.05
N ASP A 250 3.70 -0.63 5.25
CA ASP A 250 5.15 -0.70 5.35
C ASP A 250 5.61 0.24 6.46
N GLU A 251 6.13 -0.34 7.54
CA GLU A 251 6.49 0.41 8.75
C GLU A 251 7.88 1.05 8.64
N ILE A 252 8.80 0.51 7.82
CA ILE A 252 10.21 0.92 7.82
C ILE A 252 10.59 1.73 6.56
N ARG A 253 9.92 1.53 5.41
CA ARG A 253 10.27 2.25 4.18
C ARG A 253 9.44 3.50 3.94
N ASN A 254 10.11 4.54 3.45
CA ASN A 254 9.49 5.81 3.06
C ASN A 254 8.88 5.82 1.65
N ASP A 255 9.08 4.78 0.84
CA ASP A 255 8.57 4.74 -0.53
C ASP A 255 7.15 4.16 -0.58
N TRP A 256 6.16 5.03 -0.35
CA TRP A 256 4.73 4.73 -0.44
C TRP A 256 4.23 4.63 -1.89
N ARG A 257 5.04 5.01 -2.89
CA ARG A 257 4.69 4.90 -4.32
C ARG A 257 4.94 3.50 -4.85
N TYR A 258 5.74 2.70 -4.14
CA TYR A 258 6.12 1.39 -4.61
C TYR A 258 6.34 0.41 -3.46
N PHE A 259 5.36 -0.48 -3.29
CA PHE A 259 5.49 -1.61 -2.37
C PHE A 259 6.24 -2.75 -3.07
N SER A 260 7.56 -2.80 -2.88
CA SER A 260 8.38 -3.90 -3.41
C SER A 260 7.98 -5.26 -2.83
N GLY A 261 8.43 -6.35 -3.46
CA GLY A 261 8.30 -7.71 -2.94
C GLY A 261 8.93 -7.92 -1.55
N VAL A 262 8.76 -9.11 -1.00
CA VAL A 262 9.21 -9.46 0.36
C VAL A 262 10.74 -9.52 0.45
N SER A 263 11.34 -8.83 1.41
CA SER A 263 12.78 -8.88 1.68
C SER A 263 13.11 -8.75 3.18
N SER A 264 14.28 -9.25 3.58
CA SER A 264 14.70 -9.37 4.98
C SER A 264 14.92 -8.05 5.74
N GLY A 265 14.80 -6.90 5.06
CA GLY A 265 14.92 -5.56 5.66
C GLY A 265 13.59 -4.79 5.71
N GLN A 266 12.47 -5.45 5.42
CA GLN A 266 11.15 -4.81 5.36
C GLN A 266 10.24 -5.35 6.45
N ARG A 267 9.52 -4.43 7.09
CA ARG A 267 8.46 -4.77 8.03
C ARG A 267 7.14 -4.31 7.46
N LYS A 268 6.34 -5.28 7.03
CA LYS A 268 4.97 -5.02 6.62
C LYS A 268 4.01 -5.69 7.58
N SER A 269 3.08 -4.91 8.09
CA SER A 269 2.07 -5.39 9.04
C SER A 269 0.74 -5.44 8.34
N VAL A 270 0.00 -6.54 8.53
CA VAL A 270 -1.37 -6.66 8.03
C VAL A 270 -2.35 -6.16 9.08
N PHE A 271 -3.34 -5.41 8.63
CA PHE A 271 -4.45 -4.95 9.45
C PHE A 271 -5.77 -5.38 8.83
N VAL A 272 -6.76 -5.56 9.70
CA VAL A 272 -8.17 -5.74 9.35
C VAL A 272 -8.94 -4.61 10.00
N MET A 273 -9.80 -3.96 9.25
CA MET A 273 -10.55 -2.79 9.70
C MET A 273 -12.03 -2.99 9.42
N ASP A 274 -12.84 -2.72 10.44
CA ASP A 274 -14.29 -2.71 10.36
C ASP A 274 -14.76 -1.33 9.90
N LEU A 275 -15.74 -1.34 8.99
CA LEU A 275 -16.36 -0.15 8.46
C LEU A 275 -17.87 -0.21 8.74
N GLU A 276 -18.46 0.94 9.06
CA GLU A 276 -19.89 1.07 9.27
C GLU A 276 -20.50 1.96 8.17
N LYS A 277 -21.56 1.47 7.51
CA LYS A 277 -22.31 2.26 6.52
C LYS A 277 -23.42 3.04 7.20
N GLN A 278 -23.35 4.35 7.15
CA GLN A 278 -24.46 5.22 7.50
C GLN A 278 -25.40 5.38 6.31
N LYS A 279 -26.71 5.17 6.52
CA LYS A 279 -27.76 5.31 5.50
C LYS A 279 -27.44 4.56 4.18
N PRO A 280 -27.16 3.24 4.24
CA PRO A 280 -26.73 2.46 3.08
C PRO A 280 -27.75 2.53 1.93
N GLY A 281 -27.25 2.70 0.71
CA GLY A 281 -28.04 2.79 -0.52
C GLY A 281 -28.68 4.16 -0.79
N SER A 282 -28.47 5.16 0.08
CA SER A 282 -28.95 6.52 -0.16
C SER A 282 -27.92 7.40 -0.89
N SER A 283 -28.36 8.54 -1.43
CA SER A 283 -27.43 9.56 -1.96
C SER A 283 -26.44 10.06 -0.92
N ASP A 284 -26.87 10.04 0.35
CA ASP A 284 -26.17 10.59 1.51
C ASP A 284 -25.49 9.47 2.33
N GLU A 285 -25.23 8.31 1.71
CA GLU A 285 -24.46 7.24 2.33
C GLU A 285 -23.06 7.76 2.68
N GLN A 286 -22.62 7.48 3.90
CA GLN A 286 -21.28 7.80 4.41
C GLN A 286 -20.74 6.56 5.14
N TRP A 287 -19.42 6.43 5.20
CA TRP A 287 -18.79 5.31 5.90
C TRP A 287 -17.98 5.83 7.08
N ASN A 288 -17.98 5.07 8.16
CA ASN A 288 -17.12 5.32 9.31
C ASN A 288 -16.15 4.15 9.49
N VAL A 289 -14.96 4.45 9.98
CA VAL A 289 -14.09 3.42 10.55
C VAL A 289 -14.48 3.25 12.01
N THR A 290 -14.68 2.01 12.45
CA THR A 290 -15.10 1.72 13.83
C THR A 290 -13.98 1.05 14.61
N ASN A 291 -13.47 -0.06 14.10
CA ASN A 291 -12.43 -0.84 14.76
C ASN A 291 -11.32 -1.24 13.79
N MET A 292 -10.14 -1.51 14.34
CA MET A 292 -9.03 -2.10 13.62
C MET A 292 -8.31 -3.14 14.48
N ALA A 293 -7.81 -4.19 13.83
CA ALA A 293 -6.98 -5.21 14.45
C ALA A 293 -5.71 -5.42 13.63
N LYS A 294 -4.59 -5.68 14.33
CA LYS A 294 -3.32 -6.09 13.70
C LYS A 294 -3.23 -7.61 13.65
N VAL A 295 -2.83 -8.15 12.49
CA VAL A 295 -2.50 -9.57 12.35
C VAL A 295 -1.04 -9.77 12.72
N VAL A 296 -0.80 -10.56 13.77
CA VAL A 296 0.54 -10.83 14.31
C VAL A 296 0.86 -12.31 14.07
N PRO A 297 1.68 -12.64 13.05
CA PRO A 297 1.96 -14.03 12.72
C PRO A 297 2.79 -14.72 13.82
N PRO A 298 2.65 -16.04 14.00
CA PRO A 298 3.48 -16.79 14.94
C PRO A 298 4.91 -16.85 14.41
N GLN A 299 5.88 -16.67 15.31
CA GLN A 299 7.34 -16.80 15.06
C GLN A 299 8.04 -15.60 14.42
N THR A 300 7.51 -14.38 14.55
CA THR A 300 8.33 -13.17 14.37
C THR A 300 9.30 -13.02 15.56
N GLU A 301 10.34 -13.85 15.64
CA GLU A 301 11.49 -13.57 16.50
C GLU A 301 12.30 -12.44 15.84
N GLY A 302 12.05 -11.21 16.26
CA GLY A 302 12.73 -10.03 15.72
C GLY A 302 12.06 -9.38 14.50
N LEU A 303 12.80 -8.45 13.90
CA LEU A 303 12.32 -7.41 12.98
C LEU A 303 12.05 -7.86 11.52
N GLY A 304 12.26 -9.13 11.21
CA GLY A 304 12.29 -9.64 9.83
C GLY A 304 11.29 -10.75 9.58
N SER A 305 9.99 -10.43 9.55
CA SER A 305 8.99 -11.21 8.79
C SER A 305 7.61 -10.57 8.91
N GLY A 306 7.33 -9.62 8.03
CA GLY A 306 5.99 -9.06 7.93
C GLY A 306 4.91 -10.08 7.53
N SER A 307 3.66 -9.67 7.67
CA SER A 307 2.57 -10.24 6.87
C SER A 307 2.36 -9.34 5.64
N TYR A 308 2.17 -9.93 4.46
CA TYR A 308 2.07 -9.21 3.19
C TYR A 308 0.82 -9.65 2.43
N TYR A 309 0.32 -8.74 1.57
CA TYR A 309 -0.71 -9.01 0.55
C TYR A 309 -1.96 -9.74 1.09
N PRO A 310 -2.62 -9.20 2.12
CA PRO A 310 -3.75 -9.87 2.73
C PRO A 310 -4.94 -9.96 1.76
N ARG A 311 -5.60 -11.12 1.69
CA ARG A 311 -6.80 -11.34 0.85
C ARG A 311 -7.88 -12.07 1.61
N PHE A 312 -9.10 -11.54 1.61
CA PHE A 312 -10.25 -12.22 2.20
C PHE A 312 -10.68 -13.42 1.37
N ARG A 313 -11.30 -14.38 2.06
CA ARG A 313 -12.14 -15.43 1.49
C ARG A 313 -13.60 -15.19 1.84
N ALA A 314 -14.51 -15.89 1.14
CA ALA A 314 -15.94 -15.71 1.36
C ALA A 314 -16.42 -16.26 2.72
N ASP A 315 -15.61 -17.10 3.38
CA ASP A 315 -15.88 -17.62 4.72
C ASP A 315 -15.45 -16.68 5.85
N GLY A 316 -14.98 -15.46 5.52
CA GLY A 316 -14.51 -14.48 6.50
C GLY A 316 -13.06 -14.67 6.92
N THR A 317 -12.36 -15.73 6.46
CA THR A 317 -10.95 -15.92 6.76
C THR A 317 -10.06 -15.05 5.87
N LEU A 318 -8.84 -14.81 6.33
CA LEU A 318 -7.82 -14.02 5.68
C LEU A 318 -6.64 -14.91 5.28
N VAL A 319 -6.13 -14.75 4.05
CA VAL A 319 -4.83 -15.32 3.64
C VAL A 319 -3.80 -14.21 3.64
N THR A 320 -2.67 -14.42 4.33
CA THR A 320 -1.52 -13.53 4.30
C THR A 320 -0.27 -14.29 3.89
N VAL A 321 0.72 -13.57 3.34
CA VAL A 321 2.06 -14.13 3.14
C VAL A 321 2.90 -13.78 4.37
N THR A 322 3.62 -14.75 4.93
CA THR A 322 4.64 -14.52 5.96
C THR A 322 6.00 -15.05 5.51
N GLN A 323 7.07 -14.39 5.92
CA GLN A 323 8.42 -14.93 5.83
C GLN A 323 8.79 -15.59 7.17
N ASP A 324 9.68 -16.59 7.20
CA ASP A 324 10.21 -17.12 8.45
C ASP A 324 11.63 -16.61 8.68
N GLY A 325 11.76 -15.50 9.42
CA GLY A 325 13.03 -14.95 9.86
C GLY A 325 14.08 -14.75 8.76
N SER A 326 15.34 -15.05 9.08
CA SER A 326 16.49 -14.94 8.17
C SER A 326 16.54 -16.04 7.09
N GLU A 327 15.56 -16.94 7.04
CA GLU A 327 15.49 -17.98 6.03
C GLU A 327 14.57 -17.49 4.89
N ASP A 328 14.96 -17.71 3.63
CA ASP A 328 14.15 -17.39 2.44
C ASP A 328 12.96 -18.37 2.28
N LYS A 329 12.21 -18.58 3.37
CA LYS A 329 11.04 -19.44 3.46
C LYS A 329 9.80 -18.57 3.61
N TYR A 330 8.85 -18.81 2.74
CA TYR A 330 7.60 -18.04 2.67
C TYR A 330 6.42 -18.98 2.90
N TYR A 331 5.37 -18.44 3.51
CA TYR A 331 4.20 -19.19 3.91
C TYR A 331 2.93 -18.44 3.54
N LEU A 332 1.89 -19.18 3.18
CA LEU A 332 0.52 -18.72 3.17
C LEU A 332 -0.11 -19.08 4.51
N ASP A 333 -0.38 -18.06 5.32
CA ASP A 333 -1.03 -18.20 6.61
C ASP A 333 -2.52 -17.88 6.48
N VAL A 334 -3.36 -18.72 7.08
CA VAL A 334 -4.81 -18.54 7.12
C VAL A 334 -5.23 -18.17 8.53
N VAL A 335 -5.90 -17.03 8.66
CA VAL A 335 -6.32 -16.41 9.92
C VAL A 335 -7.84 -16.24 9.92
N ALA A 336 -8.48 -16.53 11.04
CA ALA A 336 -9.90 -16.22 11.25
C ALA A 336 -10.02 -14.76 11.72
N THR A 337 -10.77 -13.92 11.02
CA THR A 337 -10.91 -12.50 11.40
C THR A 337 -11.67 -12.35 12.72
N GLU A 338 -12.65 -13.22 12.99
CA GLU A 338 -13.37 -13.33 14.26
C GLU A 338 -12.49 -13.67 15.48
N SER A 339 -11.24 -14.11 15.25
CA SER A 339 -10.27 -14.40 16.33
C SER A 339 -9.32 -13.23 16.61
N LEU A 340 -9.47 -12.13 15.88
CA LEU A 340 -8.65 -10.93 16.06
C LEU A 340 -9.17 -10.09 17.23
N ASN A 341 -8.24 -9.44 17.91
CA ASN A 341 -8.55 -8.45 18.95
C ASN A 341 -8.73 -7.10 18.26
N PHE A 342 -9.99 -6.72 18.06
CA PHE A 342 -10.35 -5.44 17.48
C PHE A 342 -10.33 -4.34 18.54
N GLU A 343 -9.65 -3.25 18.21
CA GLU A 343 -9.60 -2.04 19.03
C GLU A 343 -10.34 -0.90 18.32
N PRO A 344 -11.06 -0.04 19.04
CA PRO A 344 -11.65 1.17 18.47
C PRO A 344 -10.59 2.03 17.78
N PHE A 345 -10.90 2.52 16.58
CA PHE A 345 -9.96 3.31 15.78
C PHE A 345 -10.61 4.56 15.19
N ASN A 346 -9.97 5.71 15.37
CA ASN A 346 -10.46 6.99 14.86
C ASN A 346 -9.50 7.58 13.80
N PRO A 347 -9.81 7.48 12.50
CA PRO A 347 -8.93 7.91 11.40
C PRO A 347 -8.86 9.44 11.24
N GLU A 348 -9.83 10.19 11.77
CA GLU A 348 -9.88 11.66 11.61
C GLU A 348 -8.65 12.32 12.22
N VAL A 349 -8.13 11.74 13.29
CA VAL A 349 -6.91 12.23 13.96
C VAL A 349 -5.67 12.08 13.08
N LEU A 350 -5.67 11.12 12.14
CA LEU A 350 -4.52 10.79 11.31
C LEU A 350 -4.55 11.46 9.93
N SER A 351 -5.73 11.61 9.33
CA SER A 351 -5.90 12.25 8.01
C SER A 351 -5.61 13.75 8.04
N GLY A 352 -5.65 14.34 9.23
CA GLY A 352 -5.06 15.64 9.47
C GLY A 352 -5.74 16.82 8.78
N ARG A 353 -6.93 16.58 8.25
CA ARG A 353 -7.89 17.60 7.83
C ARG A 353 -8.60 18.26 8.99
N VAL A 354 -8.35 17.81 10.22
CA VAL A 354 -8.89 18.47 11.39
C VAL A 354 -8.07 19.72 11.64
N ASN A 355 -8.67 20.88 11.38
CA ASN A 355 -8.13 22.16 11.81
C ASN A 355 -8.16 22.20 13.35
N LEU A 356 -7.06 21.76 13.97
CA LEU A 356 -6.94 21.57 15.42
C LEU A 356 -7.08 22.88 16.21
N GLU A 357 -6.88 24.02 15.56
CA GLU A 357 -6.94 25.36 16.18
C GLU A 357 -8.34 25.98 16.19
N GLY A 358 -9.34 25.38 15.50
CA GLY A 358 -10.66 25.98 15.36
C GLY A 358 -11.87 25.04 15.44
N SER A 359 -11.66 23.72 15.43
CA SER A 359 -12.75 22.77 15.64
C SER A 359 -13.02 22.59 17.14
N PRO A 360 -14.15 23.08 17.69
CA PRO A 360 -14.55 22.78 19.06
C PRO A 360 -14.80 21.27 19.29
N ASP A 361 -14.89 20.48 18.21
CA ASP A 361 -15.29 19.07 18.25
C ASP A 361 -14.10 18.10 18.28
N CYS A 362 -12.88 18.55 17.97
CA CYS A 362 -11.69 17.76 18.22
C CYS A 362 -11.27 17.94 19.67
N ASN A 363 -11.96 17.23 20.56
CA ASN A 363 -11.74 17.29 22.00
C ASN A 363 -10.25 17.02 22.33
N ASP A 364 -9.77 17.58 23.43
CA ASP A 364 -8.40 17.34 23.90
C ASP A 364 -8.11 15.84 24.11
N ALA A 365 -9.15 15.00 24.25
CA ALA A 365 -9.02 13.56 24.46
C ALA A 365 -8.54 12.81 23.20
N ASN A 366 -9.04 13.10 22.00
CA ASN A 366 -8.63 12.43 20.76
C ASN A 366 -7.19 12.77 20.39
N LYS A 367 -6.80 14.05 20.55
CA LYS A 367 -5.41 14.50 20.37
C LYS A 367 -4.48 13.78 21.35
N LYS A 368 -4.89 13.73 22.62
CA LYS A 368 -4.16 13.05 23.68
C LYS A 368 -4.03 11.55 23.42
N GLN A 369 -5.10 10.88 22.97
CA GLN A 369 -5.09 9.47 22.64
C GLN A 369 -4.10 9.17 21.51
N PHE A 370 -4.12 9.93 20.42
CA PHE A 370 -3.15 9.74 19.33
C PHE A 370 -1.71 9.96 19.81
N GLN A 371 -1.46 11.00 20.60
CA GLN A 371 -0.14 11.25 21.17
C GLN A 371 0.31 10.13 22.10
N SER A 372 -0.61 9.57 22.90
CA SER A 372 -0.35 8.38 23.72
C SER A 372 0.02 7.18 22.86
N LEU A 373 -0.71 6.92 21.76
CA LEU A 373 -0.39 5.82 20.85
C LEU A 373 0.98 6.00 20.19
N VAL A 374 1.34 7.22 19.77
CA VAL A 374 2.67 7.53 19.23
C VAL A 374 3.77 7.30 20.28
N ALA A 375 3.55 7.78 21.51
CA ALA A 375 4.51 7.61 22.60
C ALA A 375 4.68 6.12 22.99
N LEU A 376 3.59 5.35 23.05
CA LEU A 376 3.63 3.91 23.27
C LEU A 376 4.38 3.18 22.15
N GLY A 377 4.07 3.50 20.89
CA GLY A 377 4.76 2.94 19.74
C GLY A 377 6.26 3.23 19.76
N TRP A 378 6.63 4.44 20.16
CA TRP A 378 8.04 4.83 20.31
C TRP A 378 8.72 4.08 21.44
N LEU A 379 8.09 3.98 22.61
CA LEU A 379 8.64 3.21 23.74
C LEU A 379 8.89 1.76 23.35
N TRP A 380 7.93 1.16 22.63
CA TRP A 380 8.08 -0.19 22.12
C TRP A 380 9.21 -0.27 21.09
N ALA A 381 9.24 0.66 20.13
CA ALA A 381 10.26 0.66 19.09
C ALA A 381 11.67 0.88 19.68
N ASP A 382 11.85 1.75 20.67
CA ASP A 382 13.12 2.02 21.34
C ASP A 382 13.57 0.80 22.18
N ALA A 383 12.64 0.16 22.87
CA ALA A 383 12.96 -0.99 23.73
C ALA A 383 13.18 -2.30 22.95
N CYS A 384 12.44 -2.48 21.86
CA CYS A 384 12.31 -3.76 21.16
C CYS A 384 12.94 -3.77 19.76
N THR A 385 13.38 -2.63 19.27
CA THR A 385 13.93 -2.47 17.92
C THR A 385 15.07 -1.45 17.88
N ASP A 386 15.82 -1.42 16.78
CA ASP A 386 16.81 -0.38 16.51
C ASP A 386 16.26 0.68 15.50
N TYR A 387 14.94 0.70 15.28
CA TYR A 387 14.31 1.49 14.22
C TYR A 387 13.41 2.61 14.70
N ALA A 388 13.36 2.90 16.00
CA ALA A 388 12.48 3.93 16.54
C ALA A 388 12.65 5.28 15.82
N ASP A 389 13.86 5.62 15.38
CA ASP A 389 14.19 6.84 14.61
C ASP A 389 13.77 6.83 13.14
N GLN A 390 13.45 5.65 12.60
CA GLN A 390 13.09 5.46 11.19
C GLN A 390 11.57 5.39 10.99
N LEU A 391 10.81 5.23 12.07
CA LEU A 391 9.36 5.11 12.03
C LEU A 391 8.68 6.48 12.01
N ARG A 392 7.59 6.62 11.24
CA ARG A 392 6.77 7.82 11.24
C ARG A 392 5.79 7.78 12.43
N ASN A 393 5.28 8.94 12.84
CA ASN A 393 4.25 9.01 13.89
C ASN A 393 3.02 8.13 13.57
N VAL A 394 2.60 8.09 12.31
CA VAL A 394 1.49 7.22 11.91
C VAL A 394 1.84 5.75 12.14
N ASP A 395 3.04 5.28 11.77
CA ASP A 395 3.45 3.88 11.99
C ASP A 395 3.57 3.56 13.47
N LEU A 396 4.16 4.47 14.25
CA LEU A 396 4.26 4.35 15.71
C LEU A 396 2.87 4.18 16.34
N SER A 397 1.87 4.94 15.89
CA SER A 397 0.50 4.83 16.41
C SER A 397 -0.17 3.48 16.14
N LEU A 398 0.34 2.71 15.16
CA LEU A 398 -0.20 1.38 14.82
C LEU A 398 0.49 0.23 15.57
N ILE A 399 1.64 0.48 16.21
CA ILE A 399 2.36 -0.55 16.98
C ILE A 399 1.55 -1.05 18.19
N PRO A 400 0.94 -0.17 19.02
CA PRO A 400 0.19 -0.60 20.20
C PRO A 400 -0.88 -1.65 19.91
N MET A 401 -1.52 -1.64 18.74
CA MET A 401 -2.55 -2.62 18.36
C MET A 401 -2.08 -4.09 18.35
N GLY A 402 -0.77 -4.34 18.27
CA GLY A 402 -0.23 -5.70 18.36
C GLY A 402 0.24 -6.08 19.76
N MET A 403 0.32 -5.14 20.70
CA MET A 403 0.95 -5.36 22.00
C MET A 403 0.08 -6.21 22.92
N ASN A 404 0.72 -7.06 23.72
CA ASN A 404 0.03 -7.64 24.86
C ASN A 404 -0.21 -6.55 25.92
N ARG A 405 -1.43 -6.46 26.48
CA ARG A 405 -1.75 -5.45 27.50
C ARG A 405 -0.81 -5.48 28.70
N ALA A 406 -0.48 -6.66 29.23
CA ALA A 406 0.41 -6.77 30.38
C ALA A 406 1.82 -6.23 30.05
N ALA A 407 2.33 -6.54 28.86
CA ALA A 407 3.59 -6.01 28.36
C ALA A 407 3.54 -4.48 28.18
N CYS A 408 2.44 -3.95 27.64
CA CYS A 408 2.23 -2.50 27.51
C CYS A 408 2.25 -1.79 28.87
N VAL A 409 1.47 -2.28 29.83
CA VAL A 409 1.39 -1.71 31.19
C VAL A 409 2.76 -1.77 31.88
N GLU A 410 3.46 -2.90 31.75
CA GLU A 410 4.78 -3.09 32.34
C GLU A 410 5.82 -2.14 31.74
N MET A 411 5.83 -2.01 30.41
CA MET A 411 6.69 -1.07 29.68
C MET A 411 6.46 0.35 30.16
N VAL A 412 5.21 0.85 30.10
CA VAL A 412 4.85 2.21 30.52
C VAL A 412 5.29 2.48 31.97
N THR A 413 4.97 1.56 32.89
CA THR A 413 5.25 1.73 34.32
C THR A 413 6.76 1.77 34.61
N LYS A 414 7.56 0.97 33.91
CA LYS A 414 9.00 0.89 34.14
C LYS A 414 9.78 2.00 33.43
N THR A 415 9.43 2.32 32.19
CA THR A 415 10.33 3.07 31.30
C THR A 415 9.93 4.51 31.10
N TRP A 416 8.64 4.85 31.09
CA TRP A 416 8.17 6.18 30.67
C TRP A 416 8.83 7.32 31.42
N ASN A 417 8.83 7.30 32.75
CA ASN A 417 9.41 8.37 33.57
C ASN A 417 10.92 8.58 33.33
N SER A 418 11.64 7.54 32.90
CA SER A 418 13.07 7.62 32.60
C SER A 418 13.37 8.05 31.16
N LYS A 419 12.42 7.82 30.25
CA LYS A 419 12.56 8.00 28.80
C LYS A 419 11.81 9.22 28.25
N VAL A 420 10.90 9.80 29.03
CA VAL A 420 10.06 10.92 28.59
C VAL A 420 10.88 12.13 28.12
N ASP A 421 12.01 12.42 28.76
CA ASP A 421 12.87 13.54 28.36
C ASP A 421 13.65 13.25 27.07
N GLU A 422 13.97 11.99 26.78
CA GLU A 422 14.55 11.55 25.50
C GLU A 422 13.52 11.70 24.39
N PHE A 423 12.32 11.13 24.57
CA PHE A 423 11.19 11.32 23.66
C PHE A 423 10.93 12.81 23.35
N ARG A 424 11.03 13.68 24.37
CA ARG A 424 10.85 15.14 24.25
C ARG A 424 12.02 15.85 23.54
N GLY A 425 13.24 15.32 23.68
CA GLY A 425 14.48 15.99 23.29
C GLY A 425 14.88 15.78 21.84
N GLU A 426 14.43 14.69 21.21
CA GLU A 426 14.95 14.27 19.91
C GLU A 426 14.43 15.05 18.69
N GLY A 427 13.55 16.04 18.86
CA GLY A 427 12.96 16.73 17.70
C GLY A 427 12.23 15.79 16.73
N ARG A 428 11.89 14.57 17.19
CA ARG A 428 11.23 13.49 16.43
C ARG A 428 9.82 13.84 15.97
N LEU A 429 9.21 14.82 16.61
CA LEU A 429 8.08 15.54 16.05
C LEU A 429 8.66 16.41 14.95
N MET A 430 8.75 15.83 13.75
CA MET A 430 9.54 16.34 12.63
C MET A 430 9.58 17.86 12.60
N PRO A 431 10.76 18.49 12.46
CA PRO A 431 10.81 19.93 12.27
C PRO A 431 9.96 20.27 11.06
N ARG A 432 9.06 21.25 11.23
CA ARG A 432 8.38 21.96 10.12
C ARG A 432 9.26 21.88 8.89
N GLY A 433 8.82 21.17 7.87
CA GLY A 433 9.44 21.28 6.55
C GLY A 433 9.39 22.76 6.16
N ASN A 434 10.48 23.49 6.37
CA ASN A 434 10.56 24.91 6.08
C ASN A 434 10.51 25.08 4.54
N ASN A 435 9.31 25.14 3.95
CA ASN A 435 8.92 26.03 2.85
C ASN A 435 7.65 25.65 2.06
N THR A 436 6.94 24.54 2.34
CA THR A 436 5.79 24.16 1.49
C THR A 436 4.46 24.83 1.87
N GLY A 437 4.39 25.53 3.01
CA GLY A 437 3.14 26.14 3.48
C GLY A 437 2.08 25.13 3.94
N TRP A 438 2.43 23.84 3.98
CA TRP A 438 1.61 22.77 4.55
C TRP A 438 2.27 22.31 5.84
N THR A 439 1.59 22.53 6.97
CA THR A 439 1.94 21.85 8.23
C THR A 439 1.50 20.41 8.06
N ASP A 440 2.39 19.43 8.21
CA ASP A 440 1.96 18.05 8.30
C ASP A 440 1.14 17.94 9.59
N PRO A 441 -0.17 17.66 9.53
CA PRO A 441 -1.02 17.53 10.71
C PRO A 441 -0.59 16.40 11.67
N ARG A 442 0.33 15.54 11.23
CA ARG A 442 1.02 14.51 12.04
C ARG A 442 2.22 15.07 12.82
N GLU A 443 2.57 16.34 12.64
CA GLU A 443 3.39 17.10 13.59
C GLU A 443 2.55 17.28 14.86
N ALA A 444 2.48 16.25 15.72
CA ALA A 444 1.95 16.45 17.05
C ALA A 444 2.75 17.61 17.67
N LEU A 445 2.06 18.67 18.11
CA LEU A 445 2.73 19.80 18.73
C LEU A 445 3.56 19.26 19.89
N THR A 446 4.87 19.51 19.86
CA THR A 446 5.83 19.12 20.90
C THR A 446 5.38 19.53 22.30
N GLU A 447 4.55 20.57 22.39
CA GLU A 447 3.98 21.07 23.63
C GLU A 447 2.91 20.14 24.23
N ASN A 448 2.14 19.42 23.43
CA ASN A 448 1.08 18.55 23.93
C ASN A 448 1.63 17.20 24.45
N VAL A 449 2.65 16.64 23.80
CA VAL A 449 3.25 15.39 24.27
C VAL A 449 3.99 15.55 25.60
N ARG A 450 4.43 16.78 25.93
CA ARG A 450 5.04 17.09 27.23
C ARG A 450 4.09 16.86 28.40
N MET A 451 2.78 16.89 28.16
CA MET A 451 1.75 16.75 29.19
C MET A 451 1.29 15.31 29.42
N LEU A 452 1.75 14.33 28.62
CA LEU A 452 1.34 12.94 28.79
C LEU A 452 1.82 12.36 30.13
N SER A 453 0.84 11.95 30.94
CA SER A 453 1.05 11.25 32.19
C SER A 453 1.22 9.74 31.98
N VAL A 454 1.64 9.02 33.03
CA VAL A 454 1.63 7.54 33.02
C VAL A 454 0.22 7.01 32.78
N ASP A 455 -0.79 7.60 33.42
CA ASP A 455 -2.19 7.16 33.30
C ASP A 455 -2.69 7.33 31.86
N ASP A 456 -2.26 8.39 31.18
CA ASP A 456 -2.62 8.67 29.77
C ASP A 456 -2.12 7.58 28.81
N LEU A 457 -0.96 7.00 29.10
CA LEU A 457 -0.38 5.91 28.33
C LEU A 457 -1.02 4.57 28.71
N LEU A 458 -1.33 4.36 29.99
CA LEU A 458 -2.02 3.16 30.46
C LEU A 458 -3.45 3.05 29.89
N GLU A 459 -4.14 4.18 29.71
CA GLU A 459 -5.45 4.26 29.04
C GLU A 459 -5.38 3.94 27.54
N ALA A 460 -4.22 4.15 26.91
CA ALA A 460 -3.99 3.85 25.50
C ALA A 460 -3.44 2.43 25.26
N CYS A 461 -3.14 1.66 26.31
CA CYS A 461 -2.80 0.24 26.15
C CYS A 461 -4.02 -0.54 25.64
N PRO A 462 -3.81 -1.59 24.81
CA PRO A 462 -4.89 -2.44 24.30
C PRO A 462 -5.84 -2.97 25.39
N ASP A 463 -7.10 -3.20 25.02
CA ASP A 463 -8.20 -3.67 25.88
C ASP A 463 -8.54 -2.76 27.09
N ALA A 464 -8.04 -1.52 27.17
CA ALA A 464 -8.42 -0.59 28.24
C ALA A 464 -9.91 -0.23 28.16
N GLU A 465 -10.64 -0.28 29.29
CA GLU A 465 -12.08 0.05 29.34
C GLU A 465 -12.37 1.44 28.72
N ALA A 466 -11.44 2.39 28.85
CA ALA A 466 -11.54 3.73 28.30
C ALA A 466 -11.43 3.81 26.76
N SER A 467 -10.84 2.82 26.07
CA SER A 467 -10.75 2.85 24.59
C SER A 467 -12.13 2.69 23.94
N THR A 468 -13.07 2.03 24.64
CA THR A 468 -14.40 1.68 24.13
C THR A 468 -15.45 2.80 24.19
N ASP A 469 -15.22 3.86 24.95
CA ASP A 469 -16.24 4.90 25.25
C ASP A 469 -16.19 6.11 24.30
N LEU A 470 -15.44 6.01 23.19
CA LEU A 470 -15.42 7.05 22.13
C LEU A 470 -16.58 6.92 21.13
N SER A 471 -17.52 6.01 21.36
CA SER A 471 -18.73 5.85 20.56
C SER A 471 -19.70 7.02 20.81
N GLY A 472 -19.58 8.08 20.01
CA GLY A 472 -20.46 9.24 20.11
C GLY A 472 -20.04 10.48 19.32
N VAL A 473 -18.90 10.44 18.63
CA VAL A 473 -18.51 11.52 17.73
C VAL A 473 -19.33 11.40 16.44
N GLU A 474 -20.23 12.35 16.25
CA GLU A 474 -20.97 12.50 14.99
C GLU A 474 -19.97 12.97 13.92
N VAL A 475 -19.58 12.05 13.04
CA VAL A 475 -18.69 12.29 11.89
C VAL A 475 -19.39 13.30 10.98
N ILE A 476 -18.91 14.55 10.97
CA ILE A 476 -19.35 15.53 10.00
C ILE A 476 -18.69 15.17 8.67
N GLY A 477 -19.40 14.39 7.86
CA GLY A 477 -19.05 14.14 6.47
C GLY A 477 -18.71 15.45 5.79
N SER A 478 -17.63 15.46 5.00
CA SER A 478 -17.07 16.65 4.36
C SER A 478 -18.11 17.35 3.47
N HIS A 479 -18.84 18.30 4.03
CA HIS A 479 -19.55 19.32 3.29
C HIS A 479 -18.64 20.54 3.20
N ASP A 480 -17.76 20.53 2.20
CA ASP A 480 -17.19 21.77 1.67
C ASP A 480 -18.36 22.61 1.12
N GLU A 481 -18.69 23.71 1.80
CA GLU A 481 -19.64 24.71 1.32
C GLU A 481 -19.07 25.52 0.12
N ASP A 482 -17.79 25.34 -0.24
CA ASP A 482 -17.14 26.05 -1.33
C ASP A 482 -17.22 25.28 -2.68
N ARG A 483 -18.40 25.30 -3.30
CA ARG A 483 -18.62 24.90 -4.71
C ARG A 483 -18.10 25.94 -5.73
N GLY A 484 -16.95 26.54 -5.48
CA GLY A 484 -16.30 27.45 -6.43
C GLY A 484 -15.38 26.69 -7.40
N PRO A 485 -15.44 26.91 -8.73
CA PRO A 485 -14.44 26.36 -9.64
C PRO A 485 -13.04 26.84 -9.22
N MET A 486 -12.10 25.91 -9.05
CA MET A 486 -10.71 26.23 -8.78
C MET A 486 -10.17 27.13 -9.89
N SER A 487 -9.52 28.24 -9.52
CA SER A 487 -8.88 29.11 -10.51
C SER A 487 -7.75 28.36 -11.22
N VAL A 488 -7.55 28.67 -12.50
CA VAL A 488 -6.49 28.08 -13.33
C VAL A 488 -5.12 28.28 -12.68
N GLU A 489 -4.86 29.40 -12.00
CA GLU A 489 -3.63 29.60 -11.23
C GLU A 489 -3.45 28.60 -10.08
N LYS A 490 -4.51 28.20 -9.36
CA LYS A 490 -4.41 27.19 -8.29
C LYS A 490 -4.16 25.78 -8.83
N VAL A 491 -4.73 25.45 -10.00
CA VAL A 491 -4.50 24.16 -10.67
C VAL A 491 -3.07 24.08 -11.22
N VAL A 492 -2.56 25.16 -11.79
CA VAL A 492 -1.19 25.25 -12.32
C VAL A 492 -0.15 25.27 -11.18
N SER A 493 -0.41 26.00 -10.10
CA SER A 493 0.44 25.99 -8.90
C SER A 493 0.54 24.59 -8.29
N ARG A 494 -0.58 23.84 -8.20
CA ARG A 494 -0.58 22.48 -7.67
C ARG A 494 0.15 21.49 -8.56
N ARG A 495 0.00 21.57 -9.89
CA ARG A 495 0.71 20.70 -10.84
C ARG A 495 2.21 20.98 -10.93
N CYS A 496 2.65 22.22 -10.76
CA CYS A 496 4.07 22.58 -10.85
C CYS A 496 4.85 22.27 -9.56
N ILE A 497 4.22 22.29 -8.38
CA ILE A 497 4.87 21.97 -7.11
C ILE A 497 5.13 20.44 -6.98
N GLY A 498 4.21 19.60 -7.48
CA GLY A 498 4.37 18.13 -7.45
C GLY A 498 5.52 17.58 -8.32
N CYS A 499 6.09 18.39 -9.21
CA CYS A 499 7.14 17.96 -10.15
C CYS A 499 8.58 18.29 -9.72
N HIS A 500 8.82 19.00 -8.60
CA HIS A 500 10.13 19.62 -8.33
C HIS A 500 10.85 19.31 -7.01
N GLU A 501 10.36 18.43 -6.13
CA GLU A 501 10.97 18.29 -4.80
C GLU A 501 11.63 16.94 -4.54
N SER A 502 12.90 16.84 -4.94
CA SER A 502 13.90 16.05 -4.20
C SER A 502 15.22 16.83 -4.17
N ARG A 503 15.68 17.25 -3.00
CA ARG A 503 17.07 17.68 -2.79
C ARG A 503 17.61 17.04 -1.52
N ASN A 504 18.70 16.28 -1.66
CA ASN A 504 19.51 15.81 -0.55
C ASN A 504 20.39 16.97 -0.05
N VAL A 505 20.10 17.46 1.15
CA VAL A 505 20.96 18.39 1.88
C VAL A 505 21.18 17.80 3.26
N SER A 506 22.43 17.55 3.61
CA SER A 506 22.83 17.21 4.98
C SER A 506 23.66 18.36 5.57
N LEU A 507 23.46 18.61 6.85
CA LEU A 507 24.30 19.52 7.62
C LEU A 507 25.53 18.74 8.10
N SER A 508 26.71 19.28 7.87
CA SER A 508 27.94 18.73 8.45
C SER A 508 28.01 19.02 9.95
N ASP A 509 28.89 18.33 10.67
CA ASP A 509 29.11 18.52 12.10
C ASP A 509 29.58 19.95 12.47
N SER A 510 29.98 20.77 11.49
CA SER A 510 30.32 22.19 11.67
C SER A 510 29.15 23.16 11.42
N GLY A 511 27.97 22.66 11.04
CA GLY A 511 26.79 23.48 10.75
C GLY A 511 26.78 24.11 9.36
N GLU A 512 27.68 23.70 8.46
CA GLU A 512 27.65 24.11 7.05
C GLU A 512 26.85 23.11 6.21
N VAL A 513 26.18 23.62 5.18
CA VAL A 513 25.33 22.86 4.28
C VAL A 513 26.20 22.18 3.23
N GLU A 514 26.33 20.86 3.28
CA GLU A 514 27.01 20.06 2.25
C GLU A 514 25.99 19.37 1.33
N ARG A 515 26.23 19.45 0.02
CA ARG A 515 25.48 18.69 -0.99
C ARG A 515 26.22 17.39 -1.26
N SER A 516 25.50 16.27 -1.16
CA SER A 516 26.04 14.92 -1.45
C SER A 516 25.88 14.57 -2.93
N ASP A 517 26.98 14.23 -3.60
CA ASP A 517 27.07 13.89 -5.04
C ASP A 517 26.92 12.38 -5.35
N VAL A 518 26.24 11.58 -4.51
CA VAL A 518 26.15 10.12 -4.72
C VAL A 518 24.71 9.60 -4.87
N ASN A 519 24.36 9.38 -6.14
CA ASN A 519 23.45 8.43 -6.83
C ASN A 519 21.98 8.21 -6.40
N GLY A 520 21.12 8.86 -7.18
CA GLY A 520 19.87 8.38 -7.81
C GLY A 520 19.53 9.36 -8.95
N PRO A 521 18.93 8.96 -10.09
CA PRO A 521 18.89 9.82 -11.28
C PRO A 521 17.84 10.93 -11.11
N PHE A 522 18.27 12.08 -10.60
CA PHE A 522 17.55 13.34 -10.69
C PHE A 522 18.28 14.30 -11.63
N ILE A 523 17.48 14.99 -12.45
CA ILE A 523 17.97 15.90 -13.49
C ILE A 523 18.51 17.16 -12.81
N ASP A 524 19.83 17.33 -12.82
CA ASP A 524 20.45 18.60 -12.47
C ASP A 524 20.43 19.55 -13.68
N PHE A 525 19.32 20.28 -13.82
CA PHE A 525 19.13 21.27 -14.89
C PHE A 525 20.17 22.40 -14.86
N ALA A 526 20.92 22.59 -13.76
CA ALA A 526 21.98 23.59 -13.70
C ALA A 526 23.26 23.15 -14.45
N ASN A 527 23.36 21.87 -14.82
CA ASN A 527 24.53 21.28 -15.50
C ASN A 527 24.26 20.84 -16.95
N ILE A 528 23.08 21.15 -17.50
CA ILE A 528 22.79 21.00 -18.93
C ILE A 528 23.50 22.15 -19.67
N ASN A 529 24.73 21.91 -20.09
CA ASN A 529 25.59 22.93 -20.68
C ASN A 529 25.53 22.93 -22.21
N SER A 530 24.78 22.01 -22.81
CA SER A 530 24.65 21.87 -24.26
C SER A 530 23.28 21.35 -24.70
N ALA A 531 22.93 21.62 -25.96
CA ALA A 531 21.70 21.10 -26.57
C ALA A 531 21.72 19.57 -26.74
N GLU A 532 22.90 18.97 -26.88
CA GLU A 532 23.09 17.52 -26.87
C GLU A 532 22.75 16.91 -25.50
N ASP A 533 23.12 17.53 -24.37
CA ASP A 533 22.79 17.06 -23.01
C ASP A 533 21.28 17.09 -22.72
N ALA A 534 20.57 18.10 -23.23
CA ALA A 534 19.12 18.21 -23.08
C ALA A 534 18.37 17.11 -23.87
N MET A 535 18.92 16.67 -25.01
CA MET A 535 18.34 15.60 -25.83
C MET A 535 18.53 14.20 -25.21
N VAL A 536 19.63 13.98 -24.48
CA VAL A 536 19.91 12.74 -23.72
C VAL A 536 18.78 12.44 -22.73
N TRP A 537 18.37 13.44 -21.95
CA TRP A 537 17.35 13.28 -20.93
C TRP A 537 15.95 13.10 -21.52
N ARG A 538 15.63 13.77 -22.64
CA ARG A 538 14.33 13.62 -23.32
C ARG A 538 14.11 12.19 -23.83
N ASN A 539 15.12 11.55 -24.41
CA ASN A 539 14.97 10.19 -24.96
C ASN A 539 14.88 9.12 -23.88
N ARG A 540 15.49 9.33 -22.70
CA ARG A 540 15.33 8.44 -21.54
C ARG A 540 13.92 8.47 -20.93
N ILE A 541 13.24 9.63 -20.97
CA ILE A 541 11.93 9.79 -20.35
C ILE A 541 10.79 9.34 -21.28
N PHE A 542 10.95 9.43 -22.61
CA PHE A 542 9.81 9.38 -23.53
C PHE A 542 9.89 8.37 -24.68
N ASN A 543 10.82 7.41 -24.69
CA ASN A 543 10.84 6.36 -25.72
C ASN A 543 10.51 4.96 -25.16
N PRO A 544 9.22 4.54 -25.13
CA PRO A 544 8.88 3.15 -24.90
C PRO A 544 9.20 2.36 -26.17
N GLN A 545 10.30 1.61 -26.16
CA GLN A 545 10.56 0.60 -27.19
C GLN A 545 9.37 -0.39 -27.26
N PRO A 546 9.03 -0.96 -28.42
CA PRO A 546 8.11 -2.08 -28.49
C PRO A 546 8.69 -3.24 -27.66
N ARG A 547 7.89 -3.78 -26.73
CA ARG A 547 8.26 -4.78 -25.71
C ARG A 547 8.77 -6.14 -26.23
N SER A 548 9.12 -6.32 -27.51
CA SER A 548 9.59 -7.62 -28.01
C SER A 548 11.11 -7.84 -27.94
N SER A 549 11.91 -6.89 -27.44
CA SER A 549 13.36 -7.11 -27.28
C SER A 549 13.98 -6.19 -26.22
N ALA A 550 14.04 -6.63 -24.97
CA ALA A 550 14.97 -6.12 -23.98
C ALA A 550 15.07 -7.03 -22.75
N MET A 551 16.02 -7.97 -22.77
CA MET A 551 17.05 -8.03 -21.72
C MET A 551 18.35 -8.42 -22.42
N PRO A 552 19.48 -7.70 -22.24
CA PRO A 552 20.77 -8.33 -22.47
C PRO A 552 20.98 -9.43 -21.41
N PRO A 553 21.78 -10.47 -21.70
CA PRO A 553 22.08 -11.50 -20.71
C PRO A 553 22.72 -10.88 -19.45
N PRO A 554 22.53 -11.50 -18.29
CA PRO A 554 22.83 -10.93 -16.96
C PRO A 554 24.32 -10.67 -16.66
N ASP A 555 25.22 -10.87 -17.63
CA ASP A 555 26.67 -10.79 -17.43
C ASP A 555 27.28 -9.45 -17.92
N ASP A 556 26.48 -8.50 -18.43
CA ASP A 556 26.96 -7.28 -19.12
C ASP A 556 26.59 -5.95 -18.42
N LEU A 557 26.34 -6.00 -17.10
CA LEU A 557 26.16 -4.81 -16.27
C LEU A 557 27.35 -4.67 -15.32
N ASP A 558 28.27 -3.79 -15.66
CA ASP A 558 29.34 -3.32 -14.77
C ASP A 558 28.77 -2.38 -13.68
N GLY A 559 27.73 -2.81 -12.97
CA GLY A 559 27.33 -2.33 -11.64
C GLY A 559 27.01 -0.85 -11.39
N ASP A 560 27.15 0.08 -12.34
CA ASP A 560 26.99 1.52 -12.11
C ASP A 560 25.84 2.20 -12.89
N GLY A 561 25.31 1.54 -13.93
CA GLY A 561 24.16 2.04 -14.68
C GLY A 561 24.43 3.25 -15.57
N GLU A 562 25.69 3.57 -15.90
CA GLU A 562 26.00 4.64 -16.85
C GLU A 562 26.07 4.13 -18.30
N ILE A 563 25.31 4.75 -19.21
CA ILE A 563 25.47 4.55 -20.66
C ILE A 563 26.51 5.55 -21.13
N SER A 564 27.54 5.09 -21.83
CA SER A 564 28.59 5.98 -22.31
C SER A 564 28.08 6.95 -23.38
N GLU A 565 28.64 8.16 -23.45
CA GLU A 565 28.31 9.15 -24.49
C GLU A 565 28.48 8.57 -25.91
N ALA A 566 29.44 7.66 -26.09
CA ALA A 566 29.66 6.97 -27.36
C ALA A 566 28.51 6.03 -27.75
N GLU A 567 27.95 5.28 -26.80
CA GLU A 567 26.79 4.41 -27.03
C GLU A 567 25.51 5.21 -27.25
N PHE A 568 25.38 6.36 -26.58
CA PHE A 568 24.28 7.28 -26.80
C PHE A 568 24.32 7.91 -28.20
N GLN A 569 25.49 8.41 -28.63
CA GLN A 569 25.70 8.95 -29.97
C GLN A 569 25.47 7.90 -31.07
N LYS A 570 25.76 6.63 -30.78
CA LYS A 570 25.45 5.52 -31.67
C LYS A 570 23.94 5.32 -31.79
N SER A 571 23.21 5.29 -30.68
CA SER A 571 21.74 5.12 -30.66
C SER A 571 21.00 6.26 -31.40
N LEU A 572 21.44 7.50 -31.28
CA LEU A 572 20.86 8.63 -32.03
C LEU A 572 21.03 8.46 -33.55
N LYS A 573 22.20 8.01 -34.01
CA LYS A 573 22.48 7.78 -35.44
C LYS A 573 21.75 6.56 -36.00
N GLU A 574 21.44 5.59 -35.16
CA GLU A 574 20.71 4.38 -35.55
C GLU A 574 19.20 4.62 -35.69
N ASN A 575 18.63 5.57 -34.92
CA ASN A 575 17.19 5.77 -34.82
C ASN A 575 16.67 7.04 -35.53
N PHE A 576 17.54 7.98 -35.92
CA PHE A 576 17.13 9.22 -36.59
C PHE A 576 18.01 9.50 -37.80
N SER A 577 17.39 9.94 -38.89
CA SER A 577 18.14 10.47 -40.03
C SER A 577 18.79 11.81 -39.67
N GLU A 578 19.89 12.14 -40.36
CA GLU A 578 20.60 13.41 -40.15
C GLU A 578 19.71 14.64 -40.43
N GLN A 579 18.74 14.48 -41.34
CA GLN A 579 17.76 15.51 -41.66
C GLN A 579 16.75 15.73 -40.53
N GLU A 580 16.29 14.67 -39.87
CA GLU A 580 15.40 14.76 -38.70
C GLU A 580 16.12 15.41 -37.52
N LEU A 581 17.38 15.03 -37.28
CA LEU A 581 18.20 15.63 -36.23
C LEU A 581 18.43 17.14 -36.47
N ASN A 582 18.67 17.54 -37.72
CA ASN A 582 18.83 18.96 -38.05
C ASN A 582 17.53 19.75 -37.94
N THR A 583 16.41 19.17 -38.37
CA THR A 583 15.07 19.78 -38.21
C THR A 583 14.73 19.99 -36.73
N LEU A 584 15.08 19.01 -35.88
CA LEU A 584 14.88 19.09 -34.44
C LEU A 584 15.73 20.20 -33.80
N ARG A 585 17.01 20.31 -34.21
CA ARG A 585 17.93 21.36 -33.76
C ARG A 585 17.44 22.76 -34.14
N GLU A 586 16.91 22.94 -35.35
CA GLU A 586 16.40 24.23 -35.80
C GLU A 586 15.16 24.67 -35.03
N LYS A 587 14.20 23.75 -34.79
CA LYS A 587 13.02 24.04 -33.96
C LYS A 587 13.40 24.40 -32.51
N LEU A 588 14.35 23.70 -31.92
CA LEU A 588 14.82 24.01 -30.56
C LEU A 588 15.44 25.41 -30.47
N ARG A 589 16.27 25.79 -31.46
CA ARG A 589 16.83 27.14 -31.52
C ARG A 589 15.76 28.23 -31.69
N ALA A 590 14.71 27.96 -32.48
CA ALA A 590 13.60 28.89 -32.65
C ALA A 590 12.84 29.10 -31.33
N ILE A 591 12.70 28.07 -30.51
CA ILE A 591 12.02 28.13 -29.21
C ILE A 591 12.88 28.87 -28.17
N GLU A 592 14.18 28.60 -28.13
CA GLU A 592 15.13 29.33 -27.26
C GLU A 592 15.20 30.82 -27.60
N ALA A 593 15.11 31.15 -28.89
CA ALA A 593 15.04 32.54 -29.35
C ALA A 593 13.68 33.21 -29.08
N GLY A 594 12.72 32.49 -28.49
CA GLY A 594 11.34 32.96 -28.26
C GLY A 594 10.54 33.18 -29.55
N GLN A 595 11.01 32.63 -30.68
CA GLN A 595 10.39 32.77 -32.00
C GLN A 595 9.28 31.75 -32.22
N GLU A 596 9.31 30.63 -31.51
CA GLU A 596 8.25 29.63 -31.48
C GLU A 596 7.88 29.29 -30.03
N GLN A 597 6.60 28.99 -29.77
CA GLN A 597 6.14 28.44 -28.50
C GLN A 597 5.95 26.94 -28.64
N TRP A 598 6.39 26.17 -27.63
CA TRP A 598 6.23 24.73 -27.63
C TRP A 598 4.75 24.37 -27.43
N ASN A 599 4.05 24.02 -28.52
CA ASN A 599 2.67 23.59 -28.47
C ASN A 599 2.58 22.09 -28.16
N TRP A 600 2.11 21.75 -26.96
CA TRP A 600 1.99 20.38 -26.44
C TRP A 600 0.85 19.54 -27.05
N GLY A 601 0.45 19.78 -28.30
CA GLY A 601 -0.72 19.09 -28.85
C GLY A 601 -0.97 19.23 -30.34
N GLY A 602 0.01 18.93 -31.19
CA GLY A 602 -0.22 18.82 -32.64
C GLY A 602 0.80 17.89 -33.31
N GLU A 603 0.27 16.78 -33.85
CA GLU A 603 0.88 15.65 -34.59
C GLU A 603 2.17 15.02 -34.04
#